data_AF-A0A838JTK4-F1
#
_entry.id   AF-A0A838JTK4-F1
#
_cell.length_a   1.000
_cell.length_b   1.000
_cell.length_c   1.000
_cell.angle_alpha   90.00
_cell.angle_beta   90.00
_cell.angle_gamma   90.00
#
_symmetry.space_group_name_H-M   'P 1'
#
loop_
_entity.id
_entity.type
_entity.pdbx_description
1 polymer ?
#
loop_
_entity_poly.entity_id
_entity_poly.type
_entity_poly.pdbx_seq_one_letter_code
_entity_poly.pdbx_strand_id
1 'polypeptide(L)'
;MPIPLRFVSAYLIESPEGWTLLDTGFDYPDGRAAWEAGASSLGLDLRDDVSRILVSHFHPDHLGAARWLQGLSGAPVHMLGDEIEHSRFVWEDDGEGATLAENLVLNGMPSDLAERAGSGMRTNLHLPEKMLPLRADEEIQLGGSAARVIHAPGHADYQYMLHDESRGILFAADHVLLKITPNIGLWPESLPHPLARYLKSLSGMRGMNADLVLPGHGPVFHDLDGRIEELLSHHEERLEVMYRELEPGPKTPFEVSGAVFRETLTLYEHCFALAETLAHLDHLALEGRAERIENERVTFQAA
;
A
#
# COMPACT_ATOMS: atom_id res chain seq x y z
N MET A 1 -10.58 12.06 -3.50
CA MET A 1 -10.77 10.99 -2.50
C MET A 1 -11.06 11.60 -1.14
N PRO A 2 -11.75 10.89 -0.23
CA PRO A 2 -12.06 11.36 1.12
C PRO A 2 -10.86 11.31 2.10
N ILE A 3 -9.62 11.48 1.60
CA ILE A 3 -8.37 11.49 2.39
C ILE A 3 -7.41 12.58 1.85
N PRO A 4 -6.35 12.98 2.58
CA PRO A 4 -5.42 14.04 2.16
C PRO A 4 -4.78 13.77 0.78
N LEU A 5 -4.55 12.50 0.46
CA LEU A 5 -4.19 12.07 -0.89
C LEU A 5 -5.37 12.28 -1.83
N ARG A 6 -5.27 13.27 -2.72
CA ARG A 6 -6.46 13.79 -3.42
C ARG A 6 -6.98 12.88 -4.54
N PHE A 7 -6.16 11.99 -5.08
CA PHE A 7 -6.52 11.09 -6.17
C PHE A 7 -5.77 9.76 -6.09
N VAL A 8 -6.41 8.69 -6.55
CA VAL A 8 -5.84 7.38 -6.86
C VAL A 8 -6.04 7.15 -8.36
N SER A 9 -5.08 6.47 -8.98
CA SER A 9 -5.12 6.04 -10.36
C SER A 9 -5.70 4.64 -10.43
N ALA A 10 -6.80 4.51 -11.15
CA ALA A 10 -7.32 3.24 -11.61
C ALA A 10 -7.25 3.20 -13.14
N TYR A 11 -7.02 2.01 -13.70
CA TYR A 11 -6.76 1.86 -15.13
C TYR A 11 -7.83 1.04 -15.82
N LEU A 12 -8.22 1.49 -17.01
CA LEU A 12 -9.07 0.78 -17.96
C LEU A 12 -8.19 0.23 -19.08
N ILE A 13 -8.16 -1.09 -19.24
CA ILE A 13 -7.24 -1.76 -20.15
C ILE A 13 -8.04 -2.67 -21.10
N GLU A 14 -8.07 -2.29 -22.38
CA GLU A 14 -8.75 -3.03 -23.43
C GLU A 14 -8.11 -4.41 -23.65
N SER A 15 -8.88 -5.49 -23.62
CA SER A 15 -8.41 -6.85 -23.89
C SER A 15 -9.34 -7.55 -24.89
N PRO A 16 -8.91 -8.63 -25.56
CA PRO A 16 -9.73 -9.32 -26.55
C PRO A 16 -11.09 -9.81 -26.01
N GLU A 17 -11.16 -10.14 -24.72
CA GLU A 17 -12.37 -10.64 -24.05
C GLU A 17 -13.22 -9.53 -23.41
N GLY A 18 -12.85 -8.26 -23.58
CA GLY A 18 -13.49 -7.10 -22.94
C GLY A 18 -12.47 -6.25 -22.17
N TRP A 19 -12.95 -5.42 -21.25
CA TRP A 19 -12.11 -4.51 -20.48
C TRP A 19 -11.68 -5.09 -19.15
N THR A 20 -10.39 -4.93 -18.86
CA THR A 20 -9.81 -5.20 -17.55
C THR A 20 -9.69 -3.89 -16.78
N LEU A 21 -10.22 -3.88 -15.56
CA LEU A 21 -9.99 -2.80 -14.60
C LEU A 21 -8.76 -3.16 -13.75
N LEU A 22 -7.88 -2.19 -13.46
CA LEU A 22 -6.81 -2.34 -12.48
C LEU A 22 -6.96 -1.28 -11.40
N ASP A 23 -7.11 -1.75 -10.16
CA ASP A 23 -7.54 -1.00 -8.98
C ASP A 23 -8.90 -0.32 -9.17
N THR A 24 -9.51 0.10 -8.06
CA THR A 24 -10.94 0.44 -8.07
C THR A 24 -11.30 1.76 -7.40
N GLY A 25 -10.39 2.38 -6.66
CA GLY A 25 -10.73 3.56 -5.88
C GLY A 25 -11.46 3.23 -4.58
N PHE A 26 -11.65 4.26 -3.77
CA PHE A 26 -12.59 4.20 -2.64
C PHE A 26 -14.03 3.99 -3.14
N ASP A 27 -14.82 3.26 -2.35
CA ASP A 27 -16.26 3.15 -2.59
C ASP A 27 -17.02 4.35 -2.00
N TYR A 28 -17.29 5.36 -2.83
CA TYR A 28 -18.09 6.52 -2.46
C TYR A 28 -18.76 7.14 -3.70
N PRO A 29 -19.81 7.98 -3.54
CA PRO A 29 -20.61 8.49 -4.66
C PRO A 29 -19.80 9.13 -5.80
N ASP A 30 -18.85 10.02 -5.50
CA ASP A 30 -18.09 10.67 -6.57
C ASP A 30 -17.07 9.72 -7.22
N GLY A 31 -16.57 8.72 -6.47
CA GLY A 31 -15.70 7.67 -7.02
C GLY A 31 -16.45 6.79 -8.02
N ARG A 32 -17.68 6.40 -7.70
CA ARG A 32 -18.58 5.68 -8.62
C ARG A 32 -18.93 6.52 -9.85
N ALA A 33 -19.25 7.79 -9.65
CA ALA A 33 -19.55 8.71 -10.75
C ALA A 33 -18.33 8.92 -11.67
N ALA A 34 -17.11 8.94 -11.13
CA ALA A 34 -15.88 9.02 -11.92
C ALA A 34 -15.68 7.77 -12.80
N TRP A 35 -15.98 6.58 -12.28
CA TRP A 35 -15.99 5.33 -13.06
C TRP A 35 -17.00 5.36 -14.21
N GLU A 36 -18.25 5.74 -13.92
CA GLU A 36 -19.31 5.82 -14.93
C GLU A 36 -18.97 6.85 -16.02
N ALA A 37 -18.46 8.03 -15.63
CA ALA A 37 -18.06 9.07 -16.56
C ALA A 37 -16.85 8.67 -17.41
N GLY A 38 -15.83 8.03 -16.80
CA GLY A 38 -14.65 7.51 -17.48
C GLY A 38 -15.02 6.47 -18.53
N ALA A 39 -15.82 5.47 -18.16
CA ALA A 39 -16.31 4.44 -19.07
C ALA A 39 -17.15 5.04 -20.21
N SER A 40 -18.10 5.92 -19.89
CA SER A 40 -18.95 6.59 -20.88
C SER A 40 -18.15 7.42 -21.89
N SER A 41 -17.06 8.05 -21.45
CA SER A 41 -16.18 8.85 -22.34
C SER A 41 -15.46 8.02 -23.40
N LEU A 42 -15.32 6.71 -23.15
CA LEU A 42 -14.75 5.73 -24.06
C LEU A 42 -15.83 4.94 -24.83
N GLY A 43 -17.11 5.25 -24.59
CA GLY A 43 -18.24 4.53 -25.18
C GLY A 43 -18.49 3.15 -24.56
N LEU A 44 -18.05 2.93 -23.32
CA LEU A 44 -18.12 1.65 -22.62
C LEU A 44 -19.29 1.62 -21.63
N ASP A 45 -19.95 0.46 -21.52
CA ASP A 45 -20.86 0.11 -20.45
C ASP A 45 -20.13 -0.80 -19.44
N LEU A 46 -19.95 -0.31 -18.21
CA LEU A 46 -19.29 -1.08 -17.14
C LEU A 46 -19.99 -2.42 -16.83
N ARG A 47 -21.26 -2.58 -17.18
CA ARG A 47 -22.03 -3.81 -16.95
C ARG A 47 -21.72 -4.90 -17.97
N ASP A 48 -21.59 -4.51 -19.23
CA ASP A 48 -21.53 -5.43 -20.36
C ASP A 48 -20.10 -5.62 -20.89
N ASP A 49 -19.23 -4.61 -20.72
CA ASP A 49 -17.91 -4.58 -21.33
C ASP A 49 -16.78 -5.03 -20.39
N VAL A 50 -16.98 -5.03 -19.07
CA VAL A 50 -15.94 -5.40 -18.10
C VAL A 50 -15.88 -6.92 -17.93
N SER A 51 -14.73 -7.51 -18.27
CA SER A 51 -14.53 -8.97 -18.19
C SER A 51 -13.68 -9.40 -16.99
N ARG A 52 -12.89 -8.48 -16.43
CA ARG A 52 -11.97 -8.75 -15.31
C ARG A 52 -11.72 -7.51 -14.46
N ILE A 53 -11.59 -7.71 -13.16
CA ILE A 53 -11.12 -6.68 -12.23
C ILE A 53 -9.84 -7.21 -11.56
N LEU A 54 -8.76 -6.45 -11.66
CA LEU A 54 -7.50 -6.69 -10.97
C LEU A 54 -7.41 -5.68 -9.82
N VAL A 55 -7.05 -6.13 -8.62
CA VAL A 55 -6.76 -5.23 -7.48
C VAL A 55 -5.36 -5.55 -6.99
N SER A 56 -4.51 -4.54 -6.89
CA SER A 56 -3.10 -4.66 -6.56
C SER A 56 -2.86 -5.06 -5.10
N HIS A 57 -3.63 -4.47 -4.17
CA HIS A 57 -3.55 -4.72 -2.73
C HIS A 57 -4.82 -4.28 -1.97
N PHE A 58 -4.87 -4.58 -0.67
CA PHE A 58 -6.05 -4.53 0.19
C PHE A 58 -6.46 -3.13 0.66
N HIS A 59 -5.65 -2.09 0.41
CA HIS A 59 -5.94 -0.76 0.91
C HIS A 59 -7.25 -0.21 0.32
N PRO A 60 -8.00 0.60 1.10
CA PRO A 60 -9.35 1.01 0.69
C PRO A 60 -9.44 1.82 -0.60
N ASP A 61 -8.40 2.54 -1.01
CA ASP A 61 -8.30 3.23 -2.29
C ASP A 61 -8.07 2.31 -3.49
N HIS A 62 -7.68 1.06 -3.28
CA HIS A 62 -7.41 0.12 -4.38
C HIS A 62 -8.49 -0.95 -4.46
N LEU A 63 -8.92 -1.47 -3.31
CA LEU A 63 -9.93 -2.51 -3.18
C LEU A 63 -11.36 -1.99 -2.98
N GLY A 64 -11.52 -0.75 -2.51
CA GLY A 64 -12.78 -0.25 -1.95
C GLY A 64 -13.99 -0.44 -2.87
N ALA A 65 -13.91 0.01 -4.11
CA ALA A 65 -15.03 -0.06 -5.05
C ALA A 65 -15.13 -1.41 -5.81
N ALA A 66 -14.25 -2.37 -5.53
CA ALA A 66 -14.19 -3.64 -6.25
C ALA A 66 -15.48 -4.46 -6.11
N ARG A 67 -16.12 -4.46 -4.92
CA ARG A 67 -17.41 -5.15 -4.73
C ARG A 67 -18.52 -4.51 -5.56
N TRP A 68 -18.56 -3.17 -5.61
CA TRP A 68 -19.55 -2.46 -6.41
C TRP A 68 -19.36 -2.72 -7.92
N LEU A 69 -18.13 -2.63 -8.42
CA LEU A 69 -17.80 -2.93 -9.82
C LEU A 69 -18.09 -4.40 -10.18
N GLN A 70 -17.77 -5.34 -9.28
CA GLN A 70 -18.14 -6.75 -9.45
C GLN A 70 -19.67 -6.94 -9.49
N GLY A 71 -20.41 -6.24 -8.62
CA GLY A 71 -21.87 -6.30 -8.60
C GLY A 71 -22.52 -5.74 -9.87
N LEU A 72 -21.89 -4.76 -10.51
CA LEU A 72 -22.35 -4.19 -11.78
C LEU A 72 -22.04 -5.09 -12.99
N SER A 73 -20.81 -5.58 -13.09
CA SER A 73 -20.28 -6.29 -14.27
C SER A 73 -20.44 -7.81 -14.21
N GLY A 74 -20.57 -8.38 -13.01
CA GLY A 74 -20.41 -9.82 -12.79
C GLY A 74 -18.98 -10.34 -12.95
N ALA A 75 -18.00 -9.46 -13.23
CA ALA A 75 -16.61 -9.84 -13.45
C ALA A 75 -15.94 -10.34 -12.15
N PRO A 76 -15.10 -11.39 -12.22
CA PRO A 76 -14.31 -11.83 -11.07
C PRO A 76 -13.27 -10.77 -10.71
N VAL A 77 -12.99 -10.65 -9.41
CA VAL A 77 -11.87 -9.84 -8.89
C VAL A 77 -10.66 -10.76 -8.72
N HIS A 78 -9.49 -10.31 -9.15
CA HIS A 78 -8.24 -11.03 -9.06
C HIS A 78 -7.23 -10.26 -8.21
N MET A 79 -6.61 -10.97 -7.29
CA MET A 79 -5.57 -10.48 -6.37
C MET A 79 -4.58 -11.63 -6.15
N LEU A 80 -3.38 -11.38 -5.60
CA LEU A 80 -2.54 -12.48 -5.13
C LEU A 80 -3.31 -13.34 -4.12
N GLY A 81 -3.11 -14.66 -4.16
CA GLY A 81 -3.82 -15.59 -3.26
C GLY A 81 -3.68 -15.21 -1.79
N ASP A 82 -2.45 -14.91 -1.35
CA ASP A 82 -2.17 -14.49 0.02
C ASP A 82 -2.81 -13.13 0.35
N GLU A 83 -2.94 -12.23 -0.64
CA GLU A 83 -3.61 -10.94 -0.46
C GLU A 83 -5.12 -11.11 -0.25
N ILE A 84 -5.73 -12.12 -0.88
CA ILE A 84 -7.15 -12.46 -0.64
C ILE A 84 -7.34 -12.91 0.81
N GLU A 85 -6.47 -13.80 1.30
CA GLU A 85 -6.52 -14.28 2.68
C GLU A 85 -6.29 -13.14 3.67
N HIS A 86 -5.29 -12.30 3.40
CA HIS A 86 -4.99 -11.12 4.21
C HIS A 86 -6.13 -10.10 4.22
N SER A 87 -6.76 -9.85 3.06
CA SER A 87 -7.93 -8.97 2.95
C SER A 87 -9.09 -9.46 3.80
N ARG A 88 -9.35 -10.78 3.84
CA ARG A 88 -10.38 -11.37 4.71
C ARG A 88 -10.04 -11.19 6.18
N PHE A 89 -8.80 -11.45 6.55
CA PHE A 89 -8.31 -11.22 7.91
C PHE A 89 -8.49 -9.76 8.35
N VAL A 90 -8.18 -8.79 7.49
CA VAL A 90 -8.29 -7.36 7.86
C VAL A 90 -9.74 -6.85 7.86
N TRP A 91 -10.54 -7.24 6.87
CA TRP A 91 -11.83 -6.60 6.58
C TRP A 91 -13.07 -7.43 6.97
N GLU A 92 -12.96 -8.74 7.10
CA GLU A 92 -14.07 -9.63 7.47
C GLU A 92 -13.93 -10.21 8.89
N ASP A 93 -12.70 -10.40 9.39
CA ASP A 93 -12.47 -10.94 10.72
C ASP A 93 -12.78 -9.89 11.80
N ASP A 94 -13.76 -10.22 12.64
CA ASP A 94 -14.16 -9.47 13.82
C ASP A 94 -13.33 -9.86 15.07
N GLY A 95 -12.25 -10.64 14.90
CA GLY A 95 -11.58 -11.42 15.95
C GLY A 95 -10.29 -10.89 16.61
N GLU A 96 -10.20 -11.28 17.90
CA GLU A 96 -9.10 -11.60 18.87
C GLU A 96 -7.69 -10.99 18.82
N GLY A 97 -7.29 -10.25 17.78
CA GLY A 97 -5.99 -9.57 17.70
C GLY A 97 -5.92 -8.30 18.56
N ALA A 98 -4.69 -7.83 18.84
CA ALA A 98 -4.49 -6.52 19.43
C ALA A 98 -5.10 -5.46 18.52
N THR A 99 -6.04 -4.68 19.04
CA THR A 99 -6.67 -3.60 18.30
C THR A 99 -5.63 -2.57 17.87
N LEU A 100 -5.94 -1.82 16.81
CA LEU A 100 -5.12 -0.68 16.40
C LEU A 100 -4.81 0.26 17.59
N ALA A 101 -5.81 0.53 18.45
CA ALA A 101 -5.61 1.37 19.63
C ALA A 101 -4.61 0.77 20.63
N GLU A 102 -4.69 -0.52 20.93
CA GLU A 102 -3.74 -1.21 21.82
C GLU A 102 -2.32 -1.19 21.25
N ASN A 103 -2.16 -1.42 19.95
CA ASN A 103 -0.86 -1.33 19.28
C ASN A 103 -0.27 0.09 19.33
N LEU A 104 -1.09 1.12 19.06
CA LEU A 104 -0.65 2.51 19.15
C LEU A 104 -0.19 2.86 20.57
N VAL A 105 -0.93 2.43 21.60
CA VAL A 105 -0.56 2.64 23.02
C VAL A 105 0.73 1.91 23.38
N LEU A 106 0.88 0.66 22.95
CA LEU A 106 2.09 -0.14 23.17
C LEU A 106 3.34 0.56 22.60
N ASN A 107 3.18 1.28 21.49
CA ASN A 107 4.22 2.04 20.81
C ASN A 107 4.31 3.52 21.26
N GLY A 108 3.68 3.88 22.37
CA GLY A 108 3.86 5.15 23.06
C GLY A 108 2.82 6.24 22.79
N MET A 109 1.81 5.98 21.95
CA MET A 109 0.72 6.94 21.71
C MET A 109 -0.15 7.10 22.98
N PRO A 110 -0.58 8.33 23.34
CA PRO A 110 -1.56 8.55 24.40
C PRO A 110 -2.87 7.78 24.15
N SER A 111 -3.45 7.18 25.18
CA SER A 111 -4.61 6.28 25.04
C SER A 111 -5.85 6.97 24.47
N ASP A 112 -6.10 8.22 24.85
CA ASP A 112 -7.21 9.02 24.33
C ASP A 112 -7.06 9.31 22.82
N LEU A 113 -5.83 9.50 22.36
CA LEU A 113 -5.51 9.67 20.95
C LEU A 113 -5.68 8.35 20.18
N ALA A 114 -5.15 7.26 20.74
CA ALA A 114 -5.19 5.93 20.16
C ALA A 114 -6.64 5.39 20.01
N GLU A 115 -7.50 5.60 21.01
CA GLU A 115 -8.92 5.20 20.95
C GLU A 115 -9.68 5.95 19.84
N ARG A 116 -9.44 7.26 19.72
CA ARG A 116 -10.03 8.08 18.64
C ARG A 116 -9.52 7.63 17.26
N ALA A 117 -8.24 7.30 17.13
CA ALA A 117 -7.69 6.80 15.88
C ALA A 117 -8.26 5.43 15.50
N GLY A 118 -8.28 4.49 16.46
CA GLY A 118 -8.80 3.14 16.26
C GLY A 118 -10.27 3.12 15.82
N SER A 119 -11.10 4.02 16.36
CA SER A 119 -12.49 4.16 15.93
C SER A 119 -12.62 4.87 14.57
N GLY A 120 -11.79 5.88 14.30
CA GLY A 120 -11.88 6.72 13.11
C GLY A 120 -11.30 6.13 11.83
N MET A 121 -10.30 5.23 11.93
CA MET A 121 -9.68 4.57 10.78
C MET A 121 -10.46 3.36 10.26
N ARG A 122 -11.50 2.90 10.99
CA ARG A 122 -12.36 1.82 10.50
C ARG A 122 -13.20 2.30 9.32
N THR A 123 -12.89 1.79 8.14
CA THR A 123 -13.72 1.97 6.94
C THR A 123 -14.70 0.80 6.79
N ASN A 124 -15.93 1.10 6.35
CA ASN A 124 -16.88 0.06 5.93
C ASN A 124 -16.52 -0.43 4.53
N LEU A 125 -15.44 -1.22 4.44
CA LEU A 125 -15.07 -1.92 3.21
C LEU A 125 -15.73 -3.29 3.21
N HIS A 126 -16.40 -3.62 2.11
CA HIS A 126 -17.00 -4.94 1.91
C HIS A 126 -16.27 -5.66 0.78
N LEU A 127 -15.70 -6.83 1.08
CA LEU A 127 -14.96 -7.58 0.08
C LEU A 127 -15.85 -8.07 -1.07
N PRO A 128 -15.30 -8.20 -2.29
CA PRO A 128 -15.98 -8.87 -3.39
C PRO A 128 -16.35 -10.32 -3.04
N GLU A 129 -17.46 -10.81 -3.59
CA GLU A 129 -17.93 -12.18 -3.35
C GLU A 129 -17.07 -13.22 -4.08
N LYS A 130 -16.67 -12.90 -5.33
CA LYS A 130 -15.85 -13.78 -6.17
C LYS A 130 -14.46 -13.19 -6.34
N MET A 131 -13.54 -13.56 -5.45
CA MET A 131 -12.11 -13.28 -5.56
C MET A 131 -11.37 -14.53 -6.04
N LEU A 132 -10.57 -14.41 -7.10
CA LEU A 132 -9.80 -15.49 -7.70
C LEU A 132 -8.30 -15.22 -7.54
N PRO A 133 -7.51 -16.22 -7.11
CA PRO A 133 -6.10 -16.01 -6.82
C PRO A 133 -5.28 -15.86 -8.11
N LEU A 134 -4.36 -14.90 -8.06
CA LEU A 134 -3.18 -14.82 -8.89
C LEU A 134 -1.97 -15.39 -8.13
N ARG A 135 -0.92 -15.72 -8.87
CA ARG A 135 0.38 -16.19 -8.37
C ARG A 135 1.45 -15.20 -8.79
N ALA A 136 2.40 -14.97 -7.89
CA ALA A 136 3.63 -14.27 -8.23
C ALA A 136 4.34 -14.99 -9.39
N ASP A 137 4.99 -14.21 -10.24
CA ASP A 137 5.72 -14.63 -11.44
C ASP A 137 4.88 -15.26 -12.55
N GLU A 138 3.55 -15.33 -12.41
CA GLU A 138 2.70 -15.77 -13.52
C GLU A 138 2.55 -14.66 -14.57
N GLU A 139 2.30 -15.08 -15.81
CA GLU A 139 1.98 -14.17 -16.92
C GLU A 139 0.48 -14.13 -17.15
N ILE A 140 -0.08 -12.92 -17.23
CA ILE A 140 -1.48 -12.68 -17.56
C ILE A 140 -1.60 -11.92 -18.88
N GLN A 141 -2.66 -12.19 -19.63
CA GLN A 141 -3.03 -11.35 -20.77
C GLN A 141 -3.61 -10.03 -20.27
N LEU A 142 -3.07 -8.92 -20.78
CA LEU A 142 -3.39 -7.55 -20.40
C LEU A 142 -3.15 -6.62 -21.59
N GLY A 143 -4.18 -5.95 -22.11
CA GLY A 143 -3.95 -4.94 -23.15
C GLY A 143 -3.54 -5.52 -24.51
N GLY A 144 -3.88 -6.78 -24.81
CA GLY A 144 -3.41 -7.49 -26.01
C GLY A 144 -1.95 -7.98 -25.96
N SER A 145 -1.32 -7.94 -24.79
CA SER A 145 0.06 -8.42 -24.53
C SER A 145 0.10 -9.23 -23.23
N ALA A 146 1.25 -9.86 -22.95
CA ALA A 146 1.50 -10.51 -21.67
C ALA A 146 2.10 -9.51 -20.67
N ALA A 147 1.62 -9.53 -19.43
CA ALA A 147 2.20 -8.85 -18.30
C ALA A 147 2.53 -9.86 -17.20
N ARG A 148 3.72 -9.75 -16.61
CA ARG A 148 4.15 -10.57 -15.47
C ARG A 148 3.64 -9.95 -14.17
N VAL A 149 3.09 -10.79 -13.29
CA VAL A 149 2.70 -10.45 -11.93
C VAL A 149 3.94 -10.44 -11.03
N ILE A 150 4.35 -9.27 -10.54
CA ILE A 150 5.53 -9.12 -9.68
C ILE A 150 5.06 -8.86 -8.25
N HIS A 151 5.34 -9.77 -7.32
CA HIS A 151 5.11 -9.55 -5.89
C HIS A 151 6.09 -8.47 -5.38
N ALA A 152 5.55 -7.43 -4.74
CA ALA A 152 6.28 -6.23 -4.36
C ALA A 152 5.96 -5.84 -2.90
N PRO A 153 6.39 -6.67 -1.92
CA PRO A 153 6.04 -6.48 -0.51
C PRO A 153 6.66 -5.23 0.11
N GLY A 154 6.02 -4.74 1.17
CA GLY A 154 6.56 -3.72 2.07
C GLY A 154 5.59 -2.58 2.35
N HIS A 155 5.00 -1.99 1.31
CA HIS A 155 3.88 -1.05 1.46
C HIS A 155 2.62 -1.78 1.97
N ALA A 156 2.30 -2.90 1.30
CA ALA A 156 1.43 -3.95 1.79
C ALA A 156 2.14 -5.29 1.61
N ASP A 157 1.75 -6.31 2.38
CA ASP A 157 2.51 -7.56 2.44
C ASP A 157 2.45 -8.39 1.17
N TYR A 158 1.32 -8.37 0.47
CA TYR A 158 1.10 -9.12 -0.77
C TYR A 158 0.61 -8.23 -1.91
N GLN A 159 1.03 -6.95 -1.92
CA GLN A 159 0.91 -6.10 -3.09
C GLN A 159 1.62 -6.71 -4.29
N TYR A 160 1.04 -6.59 -5.48
CA TYR A 160 1.73 -6.85 -6.74
C TYR A 160 1.72 -5.66 -7.70
N MET A 161 2.68 -5.71 -8.62
CA MET A 161 2.79 -4.86 -9.79
C MET A 161 2.58 -5.70 -11.07
N LEU A 162 2.28 -5.04 -12.18
CA LEU A 162 2.19 -5.69 -13.49
C LEU A 162 3.23 -5.10 -14.43
N HIS A 163 4.11 -5.96 -14.96
CA HIS A 163 5.16 -5.55 -15.87
C HIS A 163 4.94 -6.15 -17.26
N ASP A 164 4.66 -5.28 -18.23
CA ASP A 164 4.68 -5.63 -19.64
C ASP A 164 6.04 -5.26 -20.23
N GLU A 165 6.93 -6.24 -20.22
CA GLU A 165 8.31 -6.07 -20.69
C GLU A 165 8.38 -5.75 -22.19
N SER A 166 7.44 -6.25 -23.00
CA SER A 166 7.45 -6.06 -24.45
C SER A 166 7.11 -4.62 -24.85
N ARG A 167 6.23 -3.97 -24.09
CA ARG A 167 5.83 -2.57 -24.30
C ARG A 167 6.58 -1.58 -23.42
N GLY A 168 7.41 -2.07 -22.48
CA GLY A 168 8.12 -1.23 -21.53
C GLY A 168 7.18 -0.53 -20.55
N ILE A 169 6.09 -1.18 -20.12
CA ILE A 169 5.08 -0.58 -19.24
C ILE A 169 5.10 -1.27 -17.88
N LEU A 170 5.12 -0.48 -16.81
CA LEU A 170 5.00 -0.95 -15.42
C LEU A 170 3.80 -0.29 -14.74
N PHE A 171 2.83 -1.08 -14.32
CA PHE A 171 1.82 -0.65 -13.35
C PHE A 171 2.37 -0.87 -11.95
N ALA A 172 2.84 0.20 -11.31
CA ALA A 172 3.67 0.14 -10.11
C ALA A 172 2.87 0.11 -8.80
N ALA A 173 1.54 0.22 -8.86
CA ALA A 173 0.68 0.38 -7.69
C ALA A 173 1.29 1.42 -6.73
N ASP A 174 1.34 1.11 -5.44
CA ASP A 174 1.93 1.97 -4.42
C ASP A 174 3.38 1.57 -4.07
N HIS A 175 4.06 0.83 -4.95
CA HIS A 175 5.46 0.48 -4.72
C HIS A 175 6.42 1.62 -5.10
N VAL A 176 6.15 2.32 -6.22
CA VAL A 176 6.98 3.41 -6.73
C VAL A 176 6.10 4.59 -7.16
N LEU A 177 6.19 5.70 -6.42
CA LEU A 177 5.39 6.91 -6.62
C LEU A 177 6.30 8.10 -6.90
N LEU A 178 6.00 8.97 -7.88
CA LEU A 178 6.96 10.01 -8.32
C LEU A 178 7.17 11.14 -7.29
N LYS A 179 6.10 11.72 -6.76
CA LYS A 179 6.18 12.96 -5.95
C LYS A 179 6.20 12.74 -4.45
N ILE A 180 5.82 11.54 -4.01
CA ILE A 180 5.67 11.16 -2.62
C ILE A 180 6.40 9.84 -2.39
N THR A 181 6.71 9.55 -1.14
CA THR A 181 7.16 8.22 -0.72
C THR A 181 5.92 7.40 -0.37
N PRO A 182 5.85 6.11 -0.77
CA PRO A 182 4.81 5.24 -0.27
C PRO A 182 5.01 5.05 1.24
N ASN A 183 3.92 4.94 1.99
CA ASN A 183 4.02 4.66 3.42
C ASN A 183 4.45 3.21 3.63
N ILE A 184 5.52 3.00 4.39
CA ILE A 184 6.02 1.66 4.74
C ILE A 184 5.81 1.49 6.24
N GLY A 185 4.60 1.10 6.64
CA GLY A 185 4.19 0.98 8.03
C GLY A 185 4.31 -0.45 8.57
N LEU A 186 4.67 -0.59 9.84
CA LEU A 186 4.48 -1.83 10.59
C LEU A 186 3.17 -1.73 11.39
N TRP A 187 2.12 -2.37 10.89
CA TRP A 187 0.79 -2.42 11.48
C TRP A 187 0.58 -3.73 12.25
N PRO A 188 -0.45 -3.84 13.12
CA PRO A 188 -0.78 -5.09 13.82
C PRO A 188 -0.90 -6.32 12.92
N GLU A 189 -1.47 -6.11 11.73
CA GLU A 189 -1.70 -7.12 10.70
C GLU A 189 -0.47 -7.40 9.82
N SER A 190 0.54 -6.53 9.85
CA SER A 190 1.68 -6.61 8.95
C SER A 190 2.62 -7.76 9.30
N LEU A 191 3.23 -8.35 8.27
CA LEU A 191 4.38 -9.23 8.46
C LEU A 191 5.60 -8.46 9.00
N PRO A 192 6.53 -9.13 9.69
CA PRO A 192 7.74 -8.51 10.20
C PRO A 192 8.61 -7.89 9.11
N HIS A 193 9.35 -6.84 9.48
CA HIS A 193 10.35 -6.16 8.67
C HIS A 193 9.84 -5.58 7.32
N PRO A 194 8.72 -4.82 7.30
CA PRO A 194 8.14 -4.28 6.07
C PRO A 194 9.13 -3.38 5.31
N LEU A 195 9.96 -2.59 6.02
CA LEU A 195 10.99 -1.78 5.36
C LEU A 195 12.09 -2.62 4.70
N ALA A 196 12.58 -3.67 5.35
CA ALA A 196 13.57 -4.56 4.74
C ALA A 196 13.01 -5.24 3.47
N ARG A 197 11.73 -5.66 3.52
CA ARG A 197 11.00 -6.27 2.39
C ARG A 197 10.82 -5.26 1.25
N TYR A 198 10.45 -4.02 1.58
CA TYR A 198 10.33 -2.92 0.63
C TYR A 198 11.66 -2.63 -0.08
N LEU A 199 12.72 -2.36 0.69
CA LEU A 199 14.04 -2.00 0.14
C LEU A 199 14.61 -3.11 -0.74
N LYS A 200 14.41 -4.39 -0.35
CA LYS A 200 14.81 -5.54 -1.17
C LYS A 200 14.05 -5.58 -2.50
N SER A 201 12.74 -5.38 -2.48
CA SER A 201 11.89 -5.40 -3.68
C SER A 201 12.22 -4.24 -4.61
N LEU A 202 12.30 -3.02 -4.06
CA LEU A 202 12.65 -1.80 -4.77
C LEU A 202 14.03 -1.91 -5.44
N SER A 203 15.03 -2.38 -4.70
CA SER A 203 16.40 -2.59 -5.20
C SER A 203 16.46 -3.63 -6.33
N GLY A 204 15.59 -4.66 -6.28
CA GLY A 204 15.49 -5.70 -7.29
C GLY A 204 14.87 -5.27 -8.61
N MET A 205 14.25 -4.08 -8.67
CA MET A 205 13.63 -3.54 -9.88
C MET A 205 14.62 -2.80 -10.79
N ARG A 206 15.87 -2.60 -10.36
CA ARG A 206 16.88 -1.88 -11.14
C ARG A 206 17.11 -2.50 -12.52
N GLY A 207 17.13 -1.65 -13.54
CA GLY A 207 17.37 -2.07 -14.92
C GLY A 207 16.22 -2.86 -15.54
N MET A 208 15.04 -2.86 -14.91
CA MET A 208 13.82 -3.39 -15.52
C MET A 208 13.47 -2.57 -16.76
N ASN A 209 13.06 -3.24 -17.84
CA ASN A 209 12.59 -2.56 -19.04
C ASN A 209 11.20 -1.94 -18.81
N ALA A 210 11.16 -0.74 -18.24
CA ALA A 210 9.94 -0.02 -17.86
C ALA A 210 10.07 1.47 -18.19
N ASP A 211 9.97 1.80 -19.47
CA ASP A 211 10.03 3.17 -19.99
C ASP A 211 8.82 4.02 -19.57
N LEU A 212 7.67 3.41 -19.25
CA LEU A 212 6.47 4.10 -18.77
C LEU A 212 5.98 3.45 -17.47
N VAL A 213 6.02 4.23 -16.39
CA VAL A 213 5.53 3.84 -15.08
C VAL A 213 4.18 4.49 -14.79
N LEU A 214 3.23 3.64 -14.42
CA LEU A 214 1.83 3.94 -14.12
C LEU A 214 1.62 3.68 -12.61
N PRO A 215 1.78 4.70 -11.75
CA PRO A 215 1.69 4.55 -10.29
C PRO A 215 0.26 4.64 -9.77
N GLY A 216 -0.02 4.04 -8.60
CA GLY A 216 -1.30 4.14 -7.90
C GLY A 216 -1.65 5.57 -7.50
N HIS A 217 -0.63 6.42 -7.30
CA HIS A 217 -0.81 7.85 -7.04
C HIS A 217 0.23 8.71 -7.77
N GLY A 218 -0.15 9.94 -8.07
CA GLY A 218 0.74 10.86 -8.77
C GLY A 218 0.64 10.75 -10.30
N PRO A 219 1.45 11.55 -11.02
CA PRO A 219 1.53 11.46 -12.47
C PRO A 219 2.30 10.22 -12.92
N VAL A 220 2.04 9.79 -14.15
CA VAL A 220 2.90 8.84 -14.87
C VAL A 220 4.29 9.41 -15.07
N PHE A 221 5.31 8.55 -15.17
CA PHE A 221 6.70 8.96 -15.34
C PHE A 221 7.51 7.93 -16.10
N HIS A 222 8.74 8.30 -16.48
CA HIS A 222 9.58 7.50 -17.39
C HIS A 222 10.93 7.07 -16.81
N ASP A 223 11.36 7.66 -15.70
CA ASP A 223 12.66 7.38 -15.08
C ASP A 223 12.49 6.49 -13.83
N LEU A 224 12.33 5.18 -14.06
CA LEU A 224 12.18 4.21 -12.97
C LEU A 224 13.44 4.11 -12.10
N ASP A 225 14.60 3.92 -12.73
CA ASP A 225 15.87 3.75 -12.02
C ASP A 225 16.23 5.01 -11.21
N GLY A 226 16.07 6.21 -11.79
CA GLY A 226 16.27 7.46 -11.06
C GLY A 226 15.37 7.56 -9.83
N ARG A 227 14.09 7.17 -9.97
CA ARG A 227 13.16 7.19 -8.84
C ARG A 227 13.49 6.15 -7.76
N ILE A 228 13.98 4.96 -8.15
CA ILE A 228 14.47 3.93 -7.22
C ILE A 228 15.61 4.50 -6.37
N GLU A 229 16.60 5.16 -6.98
CA GLU A 229 17.73 5.73 -6.23
C GLU A 229 17.29 6.84 -5.26
N GLU A 230 16.36 7.70 -5.67
CA GLU A 230 15.79 8.72 -4.78
C GLU A 230 15.11 8.11 -3.54
N LEU A 231 14.32 7.05 -3.74
CA LEU A 231 13.60 6.36 -2.66
C LEU A 231 14.55 5.63 -1.71
N LEU A 232 15.58 4.97 -2.24
CA LEU A 232 16.61 4.31 -1.42
C LEU A 232 17.41 5.33 -0.60
N SER A 233 17.83 6.44 -1.22
CA SER A 233 18.51 7.53 -0.52
C SER A 233 17.62 8.14 0.57
N HIS A 234 16.34 8.33 0.28
CA HIS A 234 15.37 8.85 1.25
C HIS A 234 15.28 7.98 2.51
N HIS A 235 15.15 6.65 2.33
CA HIS A 235 15.06 5.74 3.48
C HIS A 235 16.37 5.67 4.26
N GLU A 236 17.52 5.70 3.60
CA GLU A 236 18.83 5.78 4.28
C GLU A 236 18.93 7.04 5.14
N GLU A 237 18.58 8.20 4.60
CA GLU A 237 18.54 9.47 5.35
C GLU A 237 17.57 9.40 6.54
N ARG A 238 16.40 8.77 6.36
CA ARG A 238 15.43 8.57 7.44
C ARG A 238 15.97 7.67 8.55
N LEU A 239 16.62 6.56 8.20
CA LEU A 239 17.25 5.64 9.15
C LEU A 239 18.31 6.37 9.99
N GLU A 240 19.17 7.16 9.34
CA GLU A 240 20.19 7.95 10.03
C GLU A 240 19.60 8.95 11.03
N VAL A 241 18.52 9.65 10.66
CA VAL A 241 17.89 10.59 11.58
C VAL A 241 17.21 9.86 12.74
N MET A 242 16.52 8.74 12.50
CA MET A 242 15.90 7.97 13.59
C MET A 242 16.94 7.37 14.52
N TYR A 243 18.05 6.85 13.98
CA TYR A 243 19.16 6.34 14.77
C TYR A 243 19.73 7.43 15.71
N ARG A 244 19.97 8.65 15.20
CA ARG A 244 20.42 9.79 16.02
C ARG A 244 19.44 10.15 17.12
N GLU A 245 18.14 10.01 16.87
CA GLU A 245 17.13 10.23 17.91
C GLU A 245 17.21 9.20 19.04
N LEU A 246 17.79 8.01 18.83
CA LEU A 246 17.97 6.98 19.86
C LEU A 246 19.26 7.13 20.68
N GLU A 247 20.25 7.91 20.22
CA GLU A 247 21.54 8.09 20.92
C GLU A 247 21.40 8.61 22.37
N PRO A 248 20.45 9.51 22.71
CA PRO A 248 20.30 9.98 24.08
C PRO A 248 19.78 8.93 25.08
N GLY A 249 19.24 7.80 24.59
CA GLY A 249 18.67 6.72 25.41
C GLY A 249 17.35 6.17 24.86
N PRO A 250 16.73 5.20 25.57
CA PRO A 250 15.52 4.54 25.12
C PRO A 250 14.36 5.50 24.83
N LYS A 251 13.74 5.38 23.65
CA LYS A 251 12.55 6.12 23.24
C LYS A 251 11.49 5.19 22.65
N THR A 252 10.22 5.56 22.79
CA THR A 252 9.11 4.91 22.09
C THR A 252 9.07 5.33 20.62
N PRO A 253 8.49 4.51 19.72
CA PRO A 253 8.26 4.91 18.33
C PRO A 253 7.46 6.21 18.19
N PHE A 254 6.49 6.47 19.08
CA PHE A 254 5.73 7.73 19.07
C PHE A 254 6.59 8.96 19.41
N GLU A 255 7.55 8.83 20.33
CA GLU A 255 8.49 9.94 20.63
C GLU A 255 9.44 10.20 19.47
N VAL A 256 9.95 9.15 18.82
CA VAL A 256 10.81 9.27 17.64
C VAL A 256 10.03 9.88 16.47
N SER A 257 8.78 9.46 16.24
CA SER A 257 7.97 10.00 15.15
C SER A 257 7.72 11.50 15.31
N GLY A 258 7.46 11.98 16.54
CA GLY A 258 7.28 13.41 16.81
C GLY A 258 8.55 14.27 16.59
N ALA A 259 9.75 13.69 16.74
CA ALA A 259 11.01 14.40 16.47
C ALA A 259 11.33 14.47 14.97
N VAL A 260 10.90 13.44 14.23
CA VAL A 260 11.13 13.24 12.79
C VAL A 260 10.12 14.02 11.95
N PHE A 261 8.84 13.82 12.20
CA PHE A 261 7.73 14.39 11.44
C PHE A 261 7.29 15.68 12.15
N ARG A 262 8.08 16.75 11.96
CA ARG A 262 7.98 18.02 12.70
C ARG A 262 6.78 18.92 12.33
N GLU A 263 5.83 18.41 11.57
CA GLU A 263 4.66 19.15 11.12
C GLU A 263 3.48 18.96 12.07
N THR A 264 2.52 19.90 12.02
CA THR A 264 1.23 19.72 12.71
C THR A 264 0.44 18.64 11.99
N LEU A 265 0.57 17.40 12.45
CA LEU A 265 -0.12 16.25 11.89
C LEU A 265 -1.57 16.20 12.38
N THR A 266 -2.46 15.76 11.50
CA THR A 266 -3.79 15.28 11.88
C THR A 266 -3.68 13.98 12.67
N LEU A 267 -4.79 13.57 13.30
CA LEU A 267 -4.86 12.32 14.06
C LEU A 267 -4.38 11.10 13.25
N TYR A 268 -4.82 10.98 12.00
CA TYR A 268 -4.50 9.82 11.17
C TYR A 268 -3.05 9.87 10.66
N GLU A 269 -2.55 11.06 10.33
CA GLU A 269 -1.14 11.24 9.96
C GLU A 269 -0.20 10.86 11.12
N HIS A 270 -0.59 11.08 12.38
CA HIS A 270 0.15 10.54 13.52
C HIS A 270 0.22 9.02 13.55
N CYS A 271 -0.84 8.31 13.14
CA CYS A 271 -0.84 6.85 13.06
C CYS A 271 0.10 6.36 11.96
N PHE A 272 0.01 6.93 10.76
CA PHE A 272 0.91 6.60 9.65
C PHE A 272 2.38 6.89 10.00
N ALA A 273 2.66 8.04 10.63
CA ALA A 273 4.00 8.41 11.08
C ALA A 273 4.55 7.46 12.15
N LEU A 274 3.71 7.02 13.10
CA LEU A 274 4.10 6.02 14.10
C LEU A 274 4.39 4.67 13.45
N ALA A 275 3.50 4.16 12.60
CA ALA A 275 3.69 2.87 11.93
C ALA A 275 4.95 2.86 11.06
N GLU A 276 5.20 3.95 10.32
CA GLU A 276 6.41 4.12 9.52
C GLU A 276 7.67 4.20 10.38
N THR A 277 7.60 4.95 11.49
CA THR A 277 8.71 5.01 12.45
C THR A 277 9.02 3.63 13.01
N LEU A 278 7.99 2.87 13.40
CA LEU A 278 8.16 1.53 13.90
C LEU A 278 8.82 0.60 12.87
N ALA A 279 8.45 0.68 11.59
CA ALA A 279 9.08 -0.09 10.52
C ALA A 279 10.58 0.22 10.36
N HIS A 280 10.96 1.50 10.47
CA HIS A 280 12.36 1.92 10.39
C HIS A 280 13.16 1.51 11.63
N LEU A 281 12.58 1.62 12.83
CA LEU A 281 13.22 1.19 14.07
C LEU A 281 13.42 -0.33 14.11
N ASP A 282 12.44 -1.09 13.63
CA ASP A 282 12.52 -2.53 13.45
C ASP A 282 13.62 -2.91 12.44
N HIS A 283 13.76 -2.14 11.36
CA HIS A 283 14.86 -2.33 10.41
C HIS A 283 16.24 -2.03 11.03
N LEU A 284 16.40 -0.95 11.80
CA LEU A 284 17.63 -0.67 12.54
C LEU A 284 17.97 -1.79 13.52
N ALA A 285 16.96 -2.38 14.17
CA ALA A 285 17.16 -3.52 15.06
C ALA A 285 17.57 -4.79 14.29
N LEU A 286 16.97 -5.04 13.13
CA LEU A 286 17.37 -6.14 12.23
C LEU A 286 18.84 -5.99 11.76
N GLU A 287 19.30 -4.77 11.53
CA GLU A 287 20.69 -4.46 11.18
C GLU A 287 21.66 -4.48 12.38
N GLY A 288 21.15 -4.67 13.61
CA GLY A 288 21.95 -4.63 14.83
C GLY A 288 22.44 -3.22 15.22
N ARG A 289 21.83 -2.17 14.65
CA ARG A 289 22.12 -0.75 14.95
C ARG A 289 21.28 -0.22 16.11
N ALA A 290 20.15 -0.86 16.41
CA ALA A 290 19.32 -0.53 17.55
C ALA A 290 18.94 -1.80 18.33
N GLU A 291 18.63 -1.63 19.60
CA GLU A 291 18.07 -2.68 20.45
C GLU A 291 16.60 -2.38 20.72
N ARG A 292 15.72 -3.36 20.46
CA ARG A 292 14.30 -3.29 20.79
C ARG A 292 14.09 -3.85 22.20
N ILE A 293 13.46 -3.05 23.06
CA ILE A 293 13.20 -3.38 24.46
C ILE A 293 11.69 -3.49 24.67
N GLU A 294 11.24 -4.66 25.12
CA GLU A 294 9.83 -4.94 25.42
C GLU A 294 9.60 -4.96 26.94
N ASN A 295 8.98 -3.89 27.47
CA ASN A 295 8.52 -3.83 28.85
C ASN A 295 7.00 -3.53 28.87
N GLU A 296 6.54 -2.60 29.72
CA GLU A 296 5.16 -2.07 29.68
C GLU A 296 4.84 -1.37 28.35
N ARG A 297 5.87 -0.88 27.65
CA ARG A 297 5.83 -0.30 26.31
C ARG A 297 7.02 -0.80 25.49
N VAL A 298 6.89 -0.69 24.17
CA VAL A 298 7.99 -0.91 23.23
C VAL A 298 8.85 0.35 23.18
N THR A 299 10.14 0.20 23.46
CA THR A 299 11.14 1.25 23.25
C THR A 299 12.31 0.71 22.43
N PHE A 300 13.06 1.64 21.84
CA PHE A 300 14.30 1.36 21.11
C PHE A 300 15.41 2.24 21.66
N GLN A 301 16.65 1.74 21.63
CA GLN A 301 17.87 2.50 21.91
C GLN A 301 18.95 2.18 20.86
N ALA A 302 19.89 3.09 20.63
CA ALA A 302 21.04 2.80 19.77
C ALA A 302 21.90 1.69 20.41
N ALA A 303 22.43 0.77 19.58
CA ALA A 303 23.24 -0.37 20.01
C ALA A 303 24.72 -0.01 20.27
#